data_AF-A0A7C4CB44-F1
#
_entry.id   AF-A0A7C4CB44-F1
#
_cell.length_a   1.000
_cell.length_b   1.000
_cell.length_c   1.000
_cell.angle_alpha   90.00
_cell.angle_beta   90.00
_cell.angle_gamma   90.00
#
_symmetry.space_group_name_H-M   'P 1'
#
loop_
_entity.id
_entity.type
_entity.pdbx_description
1 polymer ?
#
loop_
_entity_poly.entity_id
_entity_poly.type
_entity_poly.pdbx_seq_one_letter_code
_entity_poly.pdbx_strand_id
1 'polypeptide(L)'
;MKRVLIIAFALLALLSCDLWKDRDRAGLFPVIVGGKWGYIDKSGSLVVNPQFDWAADFSEGLARVGIGVWPLKYGYIDKNGKFVWEPSE
;
A
#
# COMPACT_ATOMS: atom_id res chain seq x y z
N MET A 1 -36.24 -25.45 13.03
CA MET A 1 -35.86 -24.09 13.47
C MET A 1 -34.41 -23.99 13.96
N LYS A 2 -33.85 -24.94 14.73
CA LYS A 2 -32.46 -24.88 15.21
C LYS A 2 -31.36 -25.07 14.14
N ARG A 3 -31.65 -25.77 13.03
CA ARG A 3 -30.69 -26.03 11.94
C ARG A 3 -30.40 -24.82 11.04
N VAL A 4 -31.34 -23.89 10.90
CA VAL A 4 -31.19 -22.67 10.07
C VAL A 4 -30.29 -21.64 10.77
N LEU A 5 -30.35 -21.55 12.11
CA LEU A 5 -29.48 -20.65 12.90
C LEU A 5 -27.99 -21.01 12.82
N ILE A 6 -27.66 -22.31 12.77
CA ILE A 6 -26.26 -22.78 12.72
C ILE A 6 -25.62 -22.44 11.36
N ILE A 7 -26.39 -22.53 10.27
CA ILE A 7 -25.90 -22.22 8.91
C ILE A 7 -25.69 -20.70 8.75
N ALA A 8 -26.58 -19.88 9.31
CA ALA A 8 -26.41 -18.42 9.32
C ALA A 8 -25.16 -17.98 10.12
N PHE A 9 -24.87 -18.64 11.24
CA PHE A 9 -23.65 -18.38 12.02
C PHE A 9 -22.37 -18.83 11.30
N ALA A 10 -22.40 -19.95 10.58
CA ALA A 10 -21.27 -20.43 9.80
C ALA A 10 -20.97 -19.51 8.59
N LEU A 11 -21.99 -18.98 7.92
CA LEU A 11 -21.83 -18.00 6.83
C LEU A 11 -21.32 -16.64 7.33
N LEU A 12 -21.78 -16.18 8.50
CA LEU A 12 -21.23 -14.99 9.16
C LEU A 12 -19.80 -15.20 9.64
N ALA A 13 -19.46 -16.39 10.15
CA ALA A 13 -18.10 -16.73 10.56
C ALA A 13 -17.12 -16.79 9.37
N LEU A 14 -17.58 -17.30 8.21
CA LEU A 14 -16.79 -17.29 6.96
C LEU A 14 -16.55 -15.88 6.43
N LEU A 15 -17.54 -14.98 6.53
CA LEU A 15 -17.36 -13.56 6.20
C LEU A 15 -16.43 -12.83 7.19
N SER A 16 -16.28 -13.34 8.42
CA SER A 16 -15.35 -12.79 9.41
C SER A 16 -13.96 -13.44 9.39
N CYS A 17 -13.78 -14.61 8.77
CA CYS A 17 -12.50 -15.33 8.74
C CYS A 17 -11.47 -14.60 7.84
N ASP A 18 -11.94 -13.85 6.84
CA ASP A 18 -11.11 -13.01 5.98
C ASP A 18 -10.81 -11.61 6.57
N LEU A 19 -11.36 -11.28 7.74
CA LEU A 19 -11.22 -9.96 8.39
C LEU A 19 -10.04 -9.87 9.38
N TRP A 20 -9.27 -10.95 9.56
CA TRP A 20 -8.12 -11.03 10.47
C TRP A 20 -6.80 -11.30 9.76
N LYS A 21 -6.79 -11.19 8.43
CA LYS A 21 -5.54 -11.29 7.68
C LYS A 21 -4.78 -9.99 7.87
N ASP A 22 -4.03 -9.94 8.97
CA ASP A 22 -3.07 -8.92 9.37
C ASP A 22 -2.57 -8.09 8.18
N ARG A 23 -3.22 -6.94 7.93
CA ARG A 23 -2.75 -5.93 6.97
C ARG A 23 -1.67 -5.03 7.57
N ASP A 24 -1.34 -5.22 8.85
CA ASP A 24 -0.70 -4.15 9.63
C ASP A 24 0.82 -4.25 9.76
N ARG A 25 1.49 -5.15 9.04
CA ARG A 25 2.98 -5.13 8.88
C ARG A 25 3.47 -5.57 7.49
N ALA A 26 2.69 -5.32 6.46
CA ALA A 26 3.16 -5.48 5.09
C ALA A 26 4.10 -4.31 4.76
N GLY A 27 5.40 -4.54 4.93
CA GLY A 27 6.41 -3.64 4.39
C GLY A 27 6.15 -3.46 2.90
N LEU A 28 6.18 -2.20 2.46
CA LEU A 28 6.12 -1.83 1.06
C LEU A 28 7.55 -1.67 0.55
N PHE A 29 7.82 -2.28 -0.60
CA PHE A 29 9.14 -2.27 -1.21
C PHE A 29 9.07 -1.47 -2.51
N PRO A 30 10.03 -0.57 -2.74
CA PRO A 30 10.06 0.21 -3.96
C PRO A 30 10.39 -0.70 -5.14
N VAL A 31 9.71 -0.50 -6.27
CA VAL A 31 9.93 -1.23 -7.52
C VAL A 31 9.98 -0.25 -8.68
N ILE A 32 10.79 -0.56 -9.70
CA ILE A 32 10.84 0.21 -10.94
C ILE A 32 10.16 -0.58 -12.05
N VAL A 33 9.16 0.02 -12.69
CA VAL A 33 8.47 -0.55 -13.85
C VAL A 33 8.30 0.56 -14.89
N GLY A 34 8.73 0.31 -16.12
CA GLY A 34 8.63 1.30 -17.20
C GLY A 34 9.41 2.60 -16.93
N GLY A 35 10.46 2.55 -16.11
CA GLY A 35 11.29 3.71 -15.77
C GLY A 35 10.72 4.63 -14.69
N LYS A 36 9.59 4.25 -14.07
CA LYS A 36 9.01 4.96 -12.92
C LYS A 36 9.03 4.09 -11.68
N TRP A 37 9.11 4.72 -10.53
CA TRP A 37 9.05 4.07 -9.23
C TRP A 37 7.61 3.96 -8.73
N GLY A 38 7.29 2.78 -8.19
CA GLY A 38 6.07 2.46 -7.45
C GLY A 38 6.40 1.59 -6.25
N TYR A 39 5.39 0.97 -5.64
CA TYR A 39 5.58 0.11 -4.47
C TYR A 39 4.77 -1.17 -4.56
N ILE A 40 5.40 -2.27 -4.17
CA ILE A 40 4.80 -3.59 -4.06
C ILE A 40 4.73 -4.05 -2.61
N ASP A 41 3.78 -4.94 -2.32
CA ASP A 41 3.75 -5.66 -1.05
C ASP A 41 4.66 -6.91 -1.07
N LYS A 42 4.70 -7.64 0.05
CA LYS A 42 5.45 -8.91 0.19
C LYS A 42 5.02 -10.01 -0.77
N SER A 43 3.80 -9.94 -1.33
CA SER A 43 3.30 -10.90 -2.32
C SER A 43 3.76 -10.56 -3.74
N GLY A 44 4.37 -9.39 -3.93
CA GLY A 44 4.72 -8.84 -5.25
C GLY A 44 3.56 -8.09 -5.93
N SER A 45 2.46 -7.86 -5.21
CA SER A 45 1.32 -7.11 -5.75
C SER A 45 1.60 -5.62 -5.72
N LEU A 46 1.30 -4.91 -6.82
CA LEU A 46 1.42 -3.44 -6.87
C LEU A 46 0.38 -2.80 -5.94
N VAL A 47 0.87 -2.01 -4.98
CA VAL A 47 0.07 -1.22 -4.04
C VAL A 47 0.02 0.24 -4.48
N VAL A 48 1.17 0.76 -4.92
CA VAL A 48 1.28 2.11 -5.48
C VAL A 48 1.80 1.97 -6.90
N ASN A 49 1.00 2.41 -7.87
CA ASN A 49 1.37 2.34 -9.27
C ASN A 49 2.67 3.12 -9.54
N PRO A 50 3.52 2.64 -10.46
CA PRO A 50 4.73 3.34 -10.87
C PRO A 50 4.38 4.72 -11.44
N GLN A 51 4.78 5.78 -10.74
CA GLN A 51 4.47 7.16 -11.13
C GLN A 51 5.55 8.17 -10.71
N PHE A 52 6.47 7.80 -9.82
CA PHE A 52 7.50 8.69 -9.31
C PHE A 52 8.80 8.57 -10.11
N ASP A 53 9.58 9.65 -10.16
CA ASP A 53 10.92 9.66 -10.77
C ASP A 53 11.97 9.06 -9.83
N TRP A 54 11.70 9.11 -8.53
CA TRP A 54 12.52 8.51 -7.49
C TRP A 54 11.67 8.13 -6.26
N ALA A 55 12.04 7.06 -5.56
CA ALA A 55 11.37 6.60 -4.35
C ALA A 55 12.37 6.05 -3.33
N ALA A 56 12.17 6.38 -2.05
CA ALA A 56 12.86 5.77 -0.92
C ALA A 56 12.07 4.57 -0.36
N ASP A 57 12.71 3.78 0.49
CA ASP A 57 12.00 2.80 1.31
C ASP A 57 11.02 3.46 2.27
N PHE A 58 9.97 2.73 2.64
CA PHE A 58 9.07 3.14 3.71
C PHE A 58 9.75 3.03 5.06
N SER A 59 9.66 4.09 5.88
CA SER A 59 10.03 4.12 7.29
C SER A 59 8.95 4.86 8.07
N GLU A 60 8.58 4.36 9.25
CA GLU A 60 7.55 4.97 10.11
C GLU A 60 6.21 5.25 9.39
N GLY A 61 5.88 4.44 8.38
CA GLY A 61 4.64 4.57 7.60
C GLY A 61 4.68 5.63 6.48
N LEU A 62 5.82 6.27 6.25
CA LEU A 62 6.02 7.27 5.21
C LEU A 62 7.15 6.86 4.26
N ALA A 63 7.08 7.32 3.01
CA ALA A 63 8.19 7.23 2.07
C ALA A 63 8.43 8.57 1.37
N ARG A 64 9.70 8.93 1.19
CA ARG A 64 10.07 10.11 0.40
C ARG A 64 10.04 9.76 -1.07
N VAL A 65 9.37 10.58 -1.87
CA VAL A 65 9.30 10.41 -3.33
C VAL A 65 9.73 11.69 -4.04
N GLY A 66 10.33 11.52 -5.22
CA GLY A 66 10.75 12.61 -6.09
C GLY A 66 9.92 12.63 -7.37
N ILE A 67 9.50 13.82 -7.79
CA ILE A 67 8.82 14.05 -9.07
C ILE A 67 9.56 15.14 -9.85
N GLY A 68 9.66 14.96 -11.16
CA GLY A 68 10.14 15.94 -12.12
C GLY A 68 11.54 15.66 -12.65
N VAL A 69 12.11 16.66 -13.34
CA VAL A 69 13.47 16.64 -13.87
C VAL A 69 14.33 17.54 -13.00
N TRP A 70 15.60 17.14 -12.80
CA TRP A 70 16.55 17.75 -11.88
C TRP A 70 16.49 19.30 -11.83
N PRO A 71 16.38 19.91 -10.63
CA PRO A 71 16.26 19.24 -9.34
C PRO A 71 14.88 18.60 -9.16
N LEU A 72 14.87 17.40 -8.57
CA LEU A 72 13.63 16.72 -8.19
C LEU A 72 12.92 17.51 -7.10
N LYS A 73 11.59 17.59 -7.20
CA LYS A 73 10.75 18.09 -6.11
C LYS A 73 10.43 16.91 -5.19
N TYR A 74 10.64 17.07 -3.89
CA TYR A 74 10.48 15.98 -2.93
C TYR A 74 9.23 16.17 -2.09
N GLY A 75 8.47 15.09 -1.95
CA GLY A 75 7.31 14.98 -1.08
C GLY A 75 7.35 13.70 -0.26
N TYR A 76 6.37 13.54 0.63
CA TYR A 76 6.19 12.34 1.43
C TYR A 76 4.82 11.73 1.15
N ILE A 77 4.79 10.42 0.95
CA ILE A 77 3.56 9.66 0.75
C ILE A 77 3.31 8.71 1.91
N ASP A 78 2.02 8.42 2.14
CA ASP A 78 1.58 7.33 3.01
C ASP A 78 1.64 5.96 2.29
N LYS A 79 1.32 4.89 3.03
CA LYS A 79 1.27 3.51 2.51
C LYS A 79 0.25 3.28 1.37
N ASN A 80 -0.66 4.22 1.13
CA ASN A 80 -1.63 4.15 0.04
C ASN A 80 -1.15 4.93 -1.20
N GLY A 81 0.03 5.55 -1.13
CA GLY A 81 0.56 6.40 -2.20
C GLY A 81 0.01 7.82 -2.21
N LYS A 82 -0.71 8.24 -1.16
CA LYS A 82 -1.25 9.60 -1.05
C LYS A 82 -0.20 10.52 -0.43
N PHE A 83 -0.05 11.72 -0.97
CA PHE A 83 0.81 12.74 -0.37
C PHE A 83 0.31 13.15 1.03
N VAL A 84 1.23 13.04 1.99
CA VAL A 84 1.15 13.65 3.32
C VAL A 84 1.80 15.03 3.27
N TRP A 85 2.87 15.17 2.48
CA TRP A 85 3.47 16.44 2.13
C TRP A 85 3.70 16.48 0.62
N GLU A 86 3.09 17.49 -0.02
CA GLU A 86 3.26 17.77 -1.44
C GLU A 86 4.72 18.02 -1.85
N PRO A 87 5.13 17.58 -3.06
CA PRO A 87 6.45 17.88 -3.59
C PRO A 87 6.74 19.38 -3.64
N SER A 88 7.78 19.82 -2.94
CA SER A 88 8.27 21.20 -2.95
C SER A 88 9.74 21.28 -3.34
N GLU A 89 10.17 22.47 -3.76
CA GLU A 89 11.54 22.80 -4.16
C GLU A 89 12.50 22.86 -2.97
#